data_AF-A0A935R9J2-F1
#
_entry.id   AF-A0A935R9J2-F1
#
_cell.length_a   1.000
_cell.length_b   1.000
_cell.length_c   1.000
_cell.angle_alpha   90.00
_cell.angle_beta   90.00
_cell.angle_gamma   90.00
#
_symmetry.space_group_name_H-M   'P 1'
#
loop_
_entity.id
_entity.type
_entity.pdbx_description
1 polymer ?
#
loop_
_entity_poly.entity_id
_entity_poly.type
_entity_poly.pdbx_seq_one_letter_code
_entity_poly.pdbx_strand_id
1 'polypeptide(L)'
;MAAQQVVLLGEAHDSAEDHRWQLHVLARLHARQPEMAIGFEMFPRRVQPVLDQWVAGSLSEQDFLKRAEWDKVWGFDARDYLPLFHFARMNRIPMLALNVERSLAEAVGKQGWDGVPESRKEGVSRPAAPSPGYLKTLRGVFDHHPVKQRGDETFPRFVEAQTVWDRAMAQPIADHLKTRPGALVVGILGAGHVRHGHGVAHQLKDLGITRVGSLLTWNQADDCAGITRGLADAVHVVREPAANPPRLGVAMEAHKSGIRISGVTAGSVADQAGLKSGDVILEMAGQPARIDALRALVQRQPAGTWLPLKIRRGSEELDLVARFPTAP
;
A
#
# COMPACT_ATOMS: atom_id res chain seq x y z
N MET A 1 -0.80 1.51 24.36
CA MET A 1 -0.19 0.96 23.12
C MET A 1 1.16 0.31 23.37
N ALA A 2 2.18 0.98 23.93
CA ALA A 2 3.50 0.34 24.15
C ALA A 2 3.49 -0.89 25.10
N ALA A 3 2.48 -1.03 25.96
CA ALA A 3 2.31 -2.21 26.83
C ALA A 3 1.59 -3.39 26.15
N GLN A 4 1.22 -3.28 24.87
CA GLN A 4 0.62 -4.39 24.11
C GLN A 4 1.72 -5.35 23.62
N GLN A 5 1.33 -6.57 23.24
CA GLN A 5 2.23 -7.47 22.49
C GLN A 5 2.27 -7.09 21.01
N VAL A 6 1.11 -6.67 20.47
CA VAL A 6 0.97 -6.26 19.09
C VAL A 6 0.21 -4.94 19.01
N VAL A 7 0.66 -4.05 18.13
CA VAL A 7 -0.09 -2.85 17.72
C VAL A 7 -0.29 -2.91 16.21
N LEU A 8 -1.55 -2.92 15.75
CA LEU A 8 -1.89 -2.89 14.34
C LEU A 8 -2.20 -1.45 13.91
N LEU A 9 -1.49 -0.95 12.92
CA LEU A 9 -1.71 0.34 12.30
C LEU A 9 -2.36 0.10 10.94
N GLY A 10 -3.65 0.43 10.82
CA GLY A 10 -4.36 0.35 9.56
C GLY A 10 -4.10 1.57 8.68
N GLU A 11 -4.00 1.37 7.36
CA GLU A 11 -3.86 2.42 6.35
C GLU A 11 -4.84 2.26 5.17
N ALA A 12 -4.98 3.33 4.40
CA ALA A 12 -5.29 3.29 2.98
C ALA A 12 -3.98 3.26 2.16
N HIS A 13 -3.89 2.30 1.23
CA HIS A 13 -2.61 1.88 0.65
C HIS A 13 -1.91 2.97 -0.18
N ASP A 14 -2.66 3.96 -0.64
CA ASP A 14 -2.25 5.10 -1.45
C ASP A 14 -2.28 6.43 -0.68
N SER A 15 -2.41 6.40 0.65
CA SER A 15 -2.38 7.60 1.50
C SER A 15 -0.97 7.88 2.05
N ALA A 16 -0.33 8.92 1.51
CA ALA A 16 0.93 9.41 2.05
C ALA A 16 0.80 9.91 3.50
N GLU A 17 -0.37 10.44 3.89
CA GLU A 17 -0.61 10.93 5.25
C GLU A 17 -0.75 9.78 6.26
N ASP A 18 -1.38 8.67 5.88
CA ASP A 18 -1.44 7.47 6.70
C ASP A 18 -0.03 6.94 6.98
N HIS A 19 0.83 6.86 5.97
CA HIS A 19 2.19 6.38 6.14
C HIS A 19 3.08 7.34 6.95
N ARG A 20 2.88 8.66 6.82
CA ARG A 20 3.53 9.66 7.70
C ARG A 20 3.10 9.49 9.15
N TRP A 21 1.80 9.32 9.38
CA TRP A 21 1.26 9.05 10.71
C TRP A 21 1.83 7.75 11.30
N GLN A 22 1.89 6.66 10.52
CA GLN A 22 2.49 5.39 10.92
C GLN A 22 3.93 5.56 11.37
N LEU A 23 4.75 6.32 10.63
CA LEU A 23 6.13 6.61 11.00
C LEU A 23 6.23 7.34 12.36
N HIS A 24 5.36 8.32 12.61
CA HIS A 24 5.32 9.02 13.90
C HIS A 24 4.93 8.09 15.04
N VAL A 25 3.94 7.21 14.84
CA VAL A 25 3.54 6.21 15.83
C VAL A 25 4.68 5.24 16.11
N LEU A 26 5.33 4.70 15.07
CA LEU A 26 6.49 3.83 15.19
C LEU A 26 7.60 4.46 16.01
N ALA A 27 7.98 5.71 15.72
CA ALA A 27 9.01 6.42 16.46
C ALA A 27 8.65 6.57 17.96
N ARG A 28 7.38 6.86 18.27
CA ARG A 28 6.91 7.02 19.65
C ARG A 28 6.77 5.70 20.42
N LEU A 29 6.44 4.61 19.71
CA LEU A 29 6.42 3.26 20.28
C LEU A 29 7.84 2.76 20.53
N HIS A 30 8.73 2.87 19.55
CA HIS A 30 10.13 2.47 19.67
C HIS A 30 10.86 3.17 20.82
N ALA A 31 10.62 4.48 21.00
CA ALA A 31 11.18 5.23 22.12
C ALA A 31 10.75 4.72 23.52
N ARG A 32 9.63 3.98 23.59
CA ARG A 32 9.11 3.38 24.83
C ARG A 32 9.38 1.89 24.94
N GLN A 33 9.46 1.20 23.81
CA GLN A 33 9.76 -0.22 23.73
C GLN A 33 10.78 -0.47 22.61
N PRO A 34 12.09 -0.42 22.93
CA PRO A 34 13.16 -0.61 21.94
C PRO A 34 13.22 -2.02 21.37
N GLU A 35 12.80 -3.03 22.14
CA GLU A 35 12.61 -4.39 21.63
C GLU A 35 11.34 -4.45 20.76
N MET A 36 11.47 -3.99 19.52
CA MET A 36 10.38 -3.89 18.57
C MET A 36 10.70 -4.65 17.28
N ALA A 37 9.67 -5.16 16.60
CA ALA A 37 9.72 -5.57 15.20
C ALA A 37 8.56 -4.91 14.43
N ILE A 38 8.72 -4.72 13.12
CA ILE A 38 7.68 -4.13 12.27
C ILE A 38 7.28 -5.17 11.23
N GLY A 39 6.05 -5.65 11.33
CA GLY A 39 5.45 -6.52 10.33
C GLY A 39 4.77 -5.68 9.26
N PHE A 40 4.92 -6.08 8.01
CA PHE A 40 4.30 -5.38 6.90
C PHE A 40 3.52 -6.32 5.97
N GLU A 41 2.30 -5.93 5.60
CA GLU A 41 1.39 -6.71 4.75
C GLU A 41 1.91 -6.96 3.33
N MET A 42 2.52 -5.97 2.70
CA MET A 42 2.86 -6.01 1.28
C MET A 42 3.98 -6.99 0.87
N PHE A 43 4.67 -7.61 1.84
CA PHE A 43 5.80 -8.47 1.57
C PHE A 43 5.38 -9.94 1.72
N PRO A 44 5.44 -10.73 0.63
CA PRO A 44 5.24 -12.16 0.73
C PRO A 44 6.39 -12.81 1.50
N ARG A 45 6.14 -13.86 2.27
CA ARG A 45 7.14 -14.46 3.19
C ARG A 45 8.45 -14.85 2.53
N ARG A 46 8.40 -15.24 1.25
CA ARG A 46 9.60 -15.59 0.47
C ARG A 46 10.63 -14.45 0.35
N VAL A 47 10.22 -13.18 0.51
CA VAL A 47 11.15 -12.03 0.46
C VAL A 47 11.78 -11.70 1.81
N GLN A 48 11.48 -12.44 2.89
CA GLN A 48 12.06 -12.22 4.21
C GLN A 48 13.61 -12.06 4.18
N PRO A 49 14.38 -12.88 3.44
CA PRO A 49 15.83 -12.69 3.36
C PRO A 49 16.27 -11.34 2.76
N VAL A 50 15.44 -10.73 1.91
CA VAL A 50 15.70 -9.40 1.33
C VAL A 50 15.46 -8.31 2.39
N LEU A 51 14.41 -8.46 3.20
CA LEU A 51 14.14 -7.55 4.31
C LEU A 51 15.26 -7.58 5.34
N ASP A 52 15.76 -8.77 5.66
CA ASP A 52 16.88 -8.94 6.61
C ASP A 52 18.15 -8.25 6.08
N GLN A 53 18.46 -8.40 4.79
CA GLN A 53 19.61 -7.74 4.15
C GLN A 53 19.44 -6.21 4.07
N TRP A 54 18.22 -5.72 3.90
CA TRP A 54 17.93 -4.29 3.95
C TRP A 54 18.20 -3.70 5.33
N VAL A 55 17.67 -4.32 6.39
CA VAL A 55 17.88 -3.89 7.77
C VAL A 55 19.36 -3.97 8.16
N ALA A 56 20.09 -4.99 7.67
CA ALA A 56 21.53 -5.11 7.85
C ALA A 56 22.35 -4.05 7.09
N GLY A 57 21.70 -3.28 6.21
CA GLY A 57 22.32 -2.21 5.43
C GLY A 57 23.12 -2.69 4.21
N SER A 58 22.94 -3.95 3.80
CA SER A 58 23.66 -4.57 2.68
C SER A 58 23.09 -4.23 1.30
N LEU A 59 21.94 -3.55 1.23
CA LEU A 59 21.28 -3.20 -0.02
C LEU A 59 21.19 -1.68 -0.20
N SER A 60 21.34 -1.24 -1.46
CA SER A 60 20.87 0.07 -1.89
C SER A 60 19.33 0.10 -1.89
N GLU A 61 18.73 1.29 -1.90
CA GLU A 61 17.27 1.42 -2.02
C GLU A 61 16.75 0.79 -3.32
N GLN A 62 17.44 1.02 -4.44
CA GLN A 62 17.09 0.46 -5.74
C GLN A 62 17.15 -1.08 -5.74
N ASP A 63 18.22 -1.65 -5.17
CA ASP A 63 18.37 -3.11 -5.09
C ASP A 63 17.34 -3.72 -4.14
N PHE A 64 17.02 -3.04 -3.05
CA PHE A 64 15.98 -3.47 -2.12
C PHE A 64 14.62 -3.57 -2.82
N LEU A 65 14.15 -2.48 -3.46
CA LEU A 65 12.86 -2.46 -4.15
C LEU A 65 12.79 -3.50 -5.28
N LYS A 66 13.88 -3.64 -6.05
CA LYS A 66 13.97 -4.63 -7.13
C LYS A 66 13.90 -6.07 -6.59
N ARG A 67 14.68 -6.40 -5.56
CA ARG A 67 14.77 -7.76 -5.02
C ARG A 67 13.57 -8.14 -4.15
N ALA A 68 12.92 -7.16 -3.53
CA ALA A 68 11.63 -7.34 -2.86
C ALA A 68 10.47 -7.43 -3.86
N GLU A 69 10.74 -7.24 -5.16
CA GLU A 69 9.76 -7.23 -6.25
C GLU A 69 8.63 -6.23 -6.03
N TRP A 70 8.94 -5.05 -5.48
CA TRP A 70 7.96 -4.04 -5.01
C TRP A 70 6.83 -3.77 -6.00
N ASP A 71 7.17 -3.48 -7.26
CA ASP A 71 6.20 -3.15 -8.31
C ASP A 71 5.24 -4.31 -8.64
N LYS A 72 5.69 -5.55 -8.42
CA LYS A 72 4.90 -6.76 -8.68
C LYS A 72 4.08 -7.19 -7.47
N VAL A 73 4.64 -7.10 -6.26
CA VAL A 73 3.98 -7.59 -5.04
C VAL A 73 2.96 -6.58 -4.51
N TRP A 74 3.27 -5.29 -4.62
CA TRP A 74 2.44 -4.20 -4.10
C TRP A 74 1.96 -3.25 -5.18
N GLY A 75 2.87 -2.66 -5.95
CA GLY A 75 2.54 -1.77 -7.06
C GLY A 75 2.11 -0.34 -6.69
N PHE A 76 2.13 0.03 -5.40
CA PHE A 76 1.96 1.41 -4.94
C PHE A 76 3.27 2.21 -5.03
N ASP A 77 3.22 3.53 -4.92
CA ASP A 77 4.43 4.35 -4.96
C ASP A 77 5.33 4.03 -3.76
N ALA A 78 6.53 3.52 -4.03
CA ALA A 78 7.47 3.13 -2.99
C ALA A 78 7.81 4.29 -2.04
N ARG A 79 7.73 5.54 -2.50
CA ARG A 79 8.08 6.73 -1.70
C ARG A 79 7.20 6.91 -0.47
N ASP A 80 5.98 6.38 -0.49
CA ASP A 80 5.08 6.48 0.65
C ASP A 80 5.50 5.51 1.76
N TYR A 81 6.11 4.38 1.41
CA TYR A 81 6.54 3.33 2.34
C TYR A 81 8.02 3.40 2.72
N LEU A 82 8.88 3.93 1.84
CA LEU A 82 10.32 4.04 2.06
C LEU A 82 10.69 4.70 3.41
N PRO A 83 10.01 5.74 3.89
CA PRO A 83 10.28 6.29 5.22
C PRO A 83 10.13 5.26 6.36
N LEU A 84 9.16 4.35 6.27
CA LEU A 84 8.98 3.26 7.23
C LEU A 84 10.13 2.25 7.15
N PHE A 85 10.55 1.90 5.94
CA PHE A 85 11.66 0.96 5.71
C PHE A 85 13.01 1.54 6.16
N HIS A 86 13.25 2.82 5.87
CA HIS A 86 14.43 3.55 6.33
C HIS A 86 14.45 3.66 7.85
N PHE A 87 13.31 3.95 8.48
CA PHE A 87 13.20 3.94 9.94
C PHE A 87 13.60 2.59 10.55
N ALA A 88 13.11 1.49 9.97
CA ALA A 88 13.48 0.15 10.42
C ALA A 88 14.99 -0.10 10.30
N ARG A 89 15.58 0.22 9.14
CA ARG A 89 17.03 0.08 8.88
C ARG A 89 17.88 0.93 9.83
N MET A 90 17.58 2.22 9.96
CA MET A 90 18.35 3.15 10.77
C MET A 90 18.40 2.73 12.25
N ASN A 91 17.32 2.12 12.75
CA ASN A 91 17.21 1.67 14.14
C ASN A 91 17.49 0.16 14.31
N ARG A 92 17.88 -0.55 13.24
CA ARG A 92 18.09 -2.00 13.23
C ARG A 92 16.87 -2.80 13.74
N ILE A 93 15.68 -2.31 13.46
CA ILE A 93 14.42 -2.94 13.82
C ILE A 93 14.13 -4.05 12.80
N PRO A 94 13.90 -5.31 13.22
CA PRO A 94 13.52 -6.38 12.32
C PRO A 94 12.25 -6.05 11.55
N MET A 95 12.28 -6.28 10.24
CA MET A 95 11.12 -6.22 9.37
C MET A 95 10.58 -7.63 9.13
N LEU A 96 9.27 -7.84 9.31
CA LEU A 96 8.63 -9.15 9.11
C LEU A 96 7.78 -9.11 7.83
N ALA A 97 8.01 -10.05 6.92
CA ALA A 97 7.17 -10.29 5.75
C ALA A 97 5.93 -11.05 6.19
N LEU A 98 4.77 -10.39 6.19
CA LEU A 98 3.57 -10.97 6.80
C LEU A 98 2.78 -11.87 5.87
N ASN A 99 2.74 -11.56 4.58
CA ASN A 99 1.73 -12.12 3.70
C ASN A 99 2.27 -13.31 2.87
N VAL A 100 1.41 -13.97 2.13
CA VAL A 100 1.69 -15.13 1.26
C VAL A 100 1.55 -14.77 -0.20
N GLU A 101 1.84 -15.71 -1.11
CA GLU A 101 1.50 -15.52 -2.50
C GLU A 101 -0.01 -15.41 -2.69
N ARG A 102 -0.46 -14.47 -3.53
CA ARG A 102 -1.89 -14.31 -3.86
C ARG A 102 -2.53 -15.60 -4.35
N SER A 103 -1.72 -16.45 -5.01
CA SER A 103 -2.15 -17.76 -5.52
C SER A 103 -2.67 -18.71 -4.44
N LEU A 104 -2.20 -18.60 -3.18
CA LEU A 104 -2.73 -19.38 -2.07
C LEU A 104 -4.17 -18.96 -1.74
N ALA A 105 -4.40 -17.66 -1.53
CA ALA A 105 -5.75 -17.17 -1.24
C ALA A 105 -6.72 -17.40 -2.41
N GLU A 106 -6.25 -17.26 -3.65
CA GLU A 106 -7.03 -17.60 -4.84
C GLU A 106 -7.35 -19.09 -4.92
N ALA A 107 -6.41 -19.97 -4.56
CA ALA A 107 -6.66 -21.40 -4.50
C ALA A 107 -7.73 -21.69 -3.43
N VAL A 108 -7.58 -21.16 -2.22
CA VAL A 108 -8.59 -21.30 -1.15
C VAL A 108 -9.96 -20.80 -1.62
N GLY A 109 -10.02 -19.65 -2.29
CA GLY A 109 -11.27 -19.11 -2.85
C GLY A 109 -11.91 -19.97 -3.95
N LYS A 110 -11.19 -20.93 -4.54
CA LYS A 110 -11.71 -21.84 -5.58
C LYS A 110 -12.07 -23.22 -5.01
N GLN A 111 -11.19 -23.79 -4.19
CA GLN A 111 -11.25 -25.20 -3.74
C GLN A 111 -11.49 -25.34 -2.24
N GLY A 112 -11.49 -24.24 -1.49
CA GLY A 112 -11.53 -24.25 -0.03
C GLY A 112 -10.20 -24.60 0.62
N TRP A 113 -10.08 -24.32 1.91
CA TRP A 113 -8.88 -24.64 2.70
C TRP A 113 -8.50 -26.11 2.62
N ASP A 114 -9.48 -27.01 2.81
CA ASP A 114 -9.25 -28.46 2.82
C ASP A 114 -8.92 -29.02 1.43
N GLY A 115 -9.27 -28.29 0.37
CA GLY A 115 -8.88 -28.64 -1.00
C GLY A 115 -7.43 -28.25 -1.34
N VAL A 116 -6.78 -27.38 -0.55
CA VAL A 116 -5.38 -26.95 -0.77
C VAL A 116 -4.42 -27.96 -0.13
N PRO A 117 -3.53 -28.60 -0.92
CA PRO A 117 -2.46 -29.44 -0.38
C PRO A 117 -1.56 -28.66 0.58
N GLU A 118 -1.07 -29.32 1.62
CA GLU A 118 -0.22 -28.71 2.65
C GLU A 118 1.01 -28.00 2.08
N SER A 119 1.62 -28.59 1.04
CA SER A 119 2.78 -28.01 0.34
C SER A 119 2.52 -26.64 -0.31
N ARG A 120 1.26 -26.30 -0.58
CA ARG A 120 0.87 -25.00 -1.15
C ARG A 120 0.44 -23.98 -0.11
N LYS A 121 0.35 -24.34 1.18
CA LYS A 121 -0.15 -23.45 2.24
C LYS A 121 0.90 -22.50 2.81
N GLU A 122 2.15 -22.55 2.34
CA GLU A 122 3.21 -21.61 2.72
C GLU A 122 3.43 -21.48 4.25
N GLY A 123 3.20 -22.57 4.98
CA GLY A 123 3.30 -22.61 6.44
C GLY A 123 2.21 -21.83 7.17
N VAL A 124 1.11 -21.46 6.51
CA VAL A 124 -0.08 -20.91 7.15
C VAL A 124 -0.83 -22.05 7.83
N SER A 125 -1.13 -21.89 9.13
CA SER A 125 -1.97 -22.87 9.83
C SER A 125 -3.45 -22.65 9.49
N ARG A 126 -4.32 -23.58 9.89
CA ARG A 126 -5.78 -23.41 9.72
C ARG A 126 -6.25 -22.08 10.34
N PRO A 127 -6.99 -21.24 9.60
CA PRO A 127 -7.55 -20.01 10.16
C PRO A 127 -8.65 -20.28 11.18
N ALA A 128 -8.77 -19.39 12.15
CA ALA A 128 -9.92 -19.37 13.06
C ALA A 128 -11.20 -19.04 12.29
N ALA A 129 -12.33 -19.63 12.69
CA ALA A 129 -13.62 -19.33 12.08
C ALA A 129 -13.94 -17.82 12.22
N PRO A 130 -14.49 -17.17 11.17
CA PRO A 130 -14.83 -15.76 11.21
C PRO A 130 -15.96 -15.49 12.20
N SER A 131 -15.91 -14.33 12.87
CA SER A 131 -17.00 -13.91 13.75
C SER A 131 -18.27 -13.56 12.96
N PRO A 132 -19.47 -13.60 13.57
CA PRO A 132 -20.69 -13.13 12.92
C PRO A 132 -20.61 -11.67 12.43
N GLY A 133 -19.92 -10.81 13.19
CA GLY A 133 -19.66 -9.42 12.78
C GLY A 133 -18.81 -9.37 11.52
N TYR A 134 -17.77 -10.20 11.43
CA TYR A 134 -16.92 -10.25 10.25
C TYR A 134 -17.67 -10.75 9.01
N LEU A 135 -18.51 -11.77 9.15
CA LEU A 135 -19.37 -12.24 8.07
C LEU A 135 -20.27 -11.12 7.52
N LYS A 136 -20.83 -10.27 8.40
CA LYS A 136 -21.61 -9.11 7.98
C LYS A 136 -20.76 -8.08 7.23
N THR A 137 -19.56 -7.78 7.71
CA THR A 137 -18.63 -6.87 7.02
C THR A 137 -18.24 -7.40 5.65
N LEU A 138 -17.82 -8.67 5.58
CA LEU A 138 -17.43 -9.33 4.33
C LEU A 138 -18.59 -9.45 3.35
N ARG A 139 -19.82 -9.58 3.84
CA ARG A 139 -21.02 -9.53 3.00
C ARG A 139 -21.12 -8.20 2.24
N GLY A 140 -20.98 -7.08 2.94
CA GLY A 140 -21.00 -5.75 2.31
C GLY A 140 -19.92 -5.56 1.25
N VAL A 141 -18.72 -6.11 1.48
CA VAL A 141 -17.63 -6.11 0.48
C VAL A 141 -17.97 -7.01 -0.71
N PHE A 142 -18.42 -8.23 -0.43
CA PHE A 142 -18.74 -9.23 -1.44
C PHE A 142 -19.82 -8.76 -2.42
N ASP A 143 -20.85 -8.06 -1.93
CA ASP A 143 -21.97 -7.61 -2.76
C ASP A 143 -21.55 -6.62 -3.88
N HIS A 144 -20.38 -5.99 -3.74
CA HIS A 144 -19.78 -5.10 -4.74
C HIS A 144 -18.56 -5.71 -5.45
N HIS A 145 -18.18 -6.94 -5.11
CA HIS A 145 -17.00 -7.61 -5.63
C HIS A 145 -17.31 -8.39 -6.93
N PRO A 146 -16.43 -8.43 -7.94
CA PRO A 146 -16.69 -9.13 -9.21
C PRO A 146 -17.05 -10.62 -9.06
N VAL A 147 -16.58 -11.27 -7.98
CA VAL A 147 -16.91 -12.67 -7.67
C VAL A 147 -18.40 -12.86 -7.43
N LYS A 148 -19.13 -11.86 -6.93
CA LYS A 148 -20.60 -11.91 -6.77
C LYS A 148 -21.33 -12.19 -8.07
N GLN A 149 -20.80 -11.73 -9.21
CA GLN A 149 -21.38 -11.98 -10.53
C GLN A 149 -21.39 -13.47 -10.90
N ARG A 150 -20.62 -14.30 -10.18
CA ARG A 150 -20.57 -15.75 -10.36
C ARG A 150 -21.59 -16.52 -9.52
N GLY A 151 -22.35 -15.84 -8.64
CA GLY A 151 -23.37 -16.45 -7.79
C GLY A 151 -23.18 -16.18 -6.29
N ASP A 152 -24.27 -16.16 -5.52
CA ASP A 152 -24.23 -15.90 -4.07
C ASP A 152 -23.61 -17.06 -3.27
N GLU A 153 -23.72 -18.28 -3.81
CA GLU A 153 -23.12 -19.50 -3.29
C GLU A 153 -21.58 -19.44 -3.24
N THR A 154 -20.96 -18.46 -3.90
CA THR A 154 -19.52 -18.22 -3.83
C THR A 154 -19.09 -17.46 -2.57
N PHE A 155 -20.04 -16.91 -1.79
CA PHE A 155 -19.72 -16.15 -0.59
C PHE A 155 -18.92 -16.92 0.47
N PRO A 156 -19.25 -18.18 0.83
CA PRO A 156 -18.45 -18.94 1.79
C PRO A 156 -16.98 -19.07 1.37
N ARG A 157 -16.72 -19.26 0.07
CA ARG A 157 -15.36 -19.33 -0.46
C ARG A 157 -14.65 -17.99 -0.44
N PHE A 158 -15.35 -16.90 -0.73
CA PHE A 158 -14.83 -15.54 -0.57
C PHE A 158 -14.40 -15.29 0.88
N VAL A 159 -15.23 -15.70 1.85
CA VAL A 159 -14.92 -15.61 3.27
C VAL A 159 -13.70 -16.44 3.63
N GLU A 160 -13.60 -17.69 3.17
CA GLU A 160 -12.41 -18.52 3.40
C GLU A 160 -11.13 -17.86 2.87
N ALA A 161 -11.17 -17.27 1.67
CA ALA A 161 -10.02 -16.60 1.08
C ALA A 161 -9.56 -15.39 1.92
N GLN A 162 -10.50 -14.55 2.39
CA GLN A 162 -10.20 -13.40 3.25
C GLN A 162 -9.64 -13.85 4.61
N THR A 163 -10.25 -14.88 5.21
CA THR A 163 -9.83 -15.41 6.52
C THR A 163 -8.42 -16.03 6.45
N VAL A 164 -8.08 -16.69 5.35
CA VAL A 164 -6.71 -17.20 5.12
C VAL A 164 -5.71 -16.06 4.97
N TRP A 165 -6.08 -14.97 4.31
CA TRP A 165 -5.23 -13.80 4.17
C TRP A 165 -4.90 -13.17 5.53
N ASP A 166 -5.91 -12.99 6.39
CA ASP A 166 -5.70 -12.53 7.76
C ASP A 166 -4.81 -13.47 8.58
N ARG A 167 -5.03 -14.79 8.45
CA ARG A 167 -4.23 -15.80 9.15
C ARG A 167 -2.79 -15.79 8.67
N ALA A 168 -2.58 -15.61 7.37
CA ALA A 168 -1.27 -15.46 6.79
C ALA A 168 -0.52 -14.30 7.46
N MET A 169 -1.15 -13.14 7.63
CA MET A 169 -0.50 -11.99 8.26
C MET A 169 -0.27 -12.16 9.77
N ALA A 170 -1.21 -12.80 10.48
CA ALA A 170 -1.09 -13.01 11.93
C ALA A 170 0.04 -14.00 12.31
N GLN A 171 0.30 -15.00 11.47
CA GLN A 171 1.18 -16.11 11.82
C GLN A 171 2.65 -15.70 12.03
N PRO A 172 3.32 -14.91 11.15
CA PRO A 172 4.70 -14.47 11.39
C PRO A 172 4.83 -13.57 12.62
N ILE A 173 3.80 -12.78 12.95
CA ILE A 173 3.75 -11.97 14.17
C ILE A 173 3.75 -12.88 15.40
N ALA A 174 2.88 -13.90 15.43
CA ALA A 174 2.81 -14.84 16.53
C ALA A 174 4.11 -15.66 16.67
N ASP A 175 4.68 -16.12 15.56
CA ASP A 175 5.92 -16.88 15.57
C ASP A 175 7.12 -16.05 16.04
N HIS A 176 7.18 -14.77 15.68
CA HIS A 176 8.18 -13.84 16.23
C HIS A 176 8.04 -13.75 17.76
N LEU A 177 6.83 -13.55 18.27
CA LEU A 177 6.56 -13.43 19.70
C LEU A 177 6.80 -14.72 20.49
N LYS A 178 6.71 -15.91 19.87
CA LYS A 178 7.14 -17.16 20.51
C LYS A 178 8.63 -17.17 20.81
N THR A 179 9.44 -16.64 19.88
CA THR A 179 10.90 -16.55 20.05
C THR A 179 11.34 -15.34 20.86
N ARG A 180 10.53 -14.28 20.89
CA ARG A 180 10.79 -13.02 21.59
C ARG A 180 9.55 -12.51 22.34
N PRO A 181 9.18 -13.14 23.46
CA PRO A 181 7.94 -12.83 24.17
C PRO A 181 7.89 -11.43 24.79
N GLY A 182 9.04 -10.77 24.99
CA GLY A 182 9.14 -9.39 25.48
C GLY A 182 9.04 -8.32 24.39
N ALA A 183 9.14 -8.70 23.11
CA ALA A 183 9.13 -7.75 22.01
C ALA A 183 7.72 -7.20 21.76
N LEU A 184 7.65 -5.96 21.27
CA LEU A 184 6.46 -5.39 20.66
C LEU A 184 6.52 -5.63 19.15
N VAL A 185 5.45 -6.15 18.55
CA VAL A 185 5.33 -6.20 17.08
C VAL A 185 4.34 -5.14 16.61
N VAL A 186 4.76 -4.27 15.69
CA VAL A 186 3.86 -3.29 15.07
C VAL A 186 3.53 -3.76 13.65
N GLY A 187 2.25 -3.98 13.35
CA GLY A 187 1.79 -4.38 12.02
C GLY A 187 1.35 -3.19 11.18
N ILE A 188 1.91 -3.02 9.98
CA ILE A 188 1.48 -2.06 8.96
C ILE A 188 0.61 -2.81 7.95
N LEU A 189 -0.70 -2.56 8.01
CA LEU A 189 -1.72 -3.34 7.32
C LEU A 189 -2.78 -2.43 6.68
N GLY A 190 -3.47 -2.89 5.65
CA GLY A 190 -4.67 -2.25 5.15
C GLY A 190 -5.76 -2.18 6.22
N ALA A 191 -6.45 -1.05 6.31
CA ALA A 191 -7.44 -0.80 7.36
C ALA A 191 -8.57 -1.86 7.39
N GLY A 192 -8.90 -2.47 6.24
CA GLY A 192 -9.87 -3.56 6.15
C GLY A 192 -9.54 -4.77 7.05
N HIS A 193 -8.25 -5.08 7.22
CA HIS A 193 -7.76 -6.19 8.05
C HIS A 193 -7.72 -5.85 9.55
N VAL A 194 -7.85 -4.56 9.89
CA VAL A 194 -7.71 -4.03 11.26
C VAL A 194 -9.05 -3.61 11.86
N ARG A 195 -9.94 -3.02 11.05
CA ARG A 195 -11.25 -2.50 11.47
C ARG A 195 -12.06 -3.56 12.23
N HIS A 196 -12.68 -3.14 13.32
CA HIS A 196 -13.53 -3.97 14.18
C HIS A 196 -12.82 -5.15 14.87
N GLY A 197 -11.51 -5.28 14.71
CA GLY A 197 -10.73 -6.40 15.24
C GLY A 197 -11.15 -7.76 14.66
N HIS A 198 -11.76 -7.77 13.48
CA HIS A 198 -12.34 -8.96 12.87
C HIS A 198 -11.35 -9.79 12.04
N GLY A 199 -10.34 -9.14 11.46
CA GLY A 199 -9.31 -9.78 10.64
C GLY A 199 -8.11 -10.24 11.46
N VAL A 200 -6.96 -9.61 11.26
CA VAL A 200 -5.67 -10.02 11.86
C VAL A 200 -5.72 -10.10 13.38
N ALA A 201 -6.39 -9.17 14.06
CA ALA A 201 -6.52 -9.20 15.51
C ALA A 201 -7.28 -10.43 16.03
N HIS A 202 -8.27 -10.92 15.28
CA HIS A 202 -9.01 -12.16 15.60
C HIS A 202 -8.12 -13.39 15.45
N GLN A 203 -7.35 -13.46 14.37
CA GLN A 203 -6.41 -14.55 14.11
C GLN A 203 -5.24 -14.57 15.12
N LEU A 204 -4.76 -13.40 15.55
CA LEU A 204 -3.75 -13.29 16.61
C LEU A 204 -4.25 -13.84 17.95
N LYS A 205 -5.51 -13.56 18.32
CA LYS A 205 -6.12 -14.11 19.54
C LYS A 205 -6.22 -15.62 19.50
N ASP A 206 -6.60 -16.19 18.35
CA ASP A 206 -6.60 -17.65 18.13
C ASP A 206 -5.19 -18.25 18.25
N LEU A 207 -4.16 -17.53 17.82
CA LEU A 207 -2.74 -17.90 18.00
C LEU A 207 -2.21 -17.69 19.42
N GLY A 208 -3.04 -17.27 20.38
CA GLY A 208 -2.68 -17.06 21.78
C GLY A 208 -2.14 -15.66 22.10
N ILE A 209 -2.17 -14.72 21.14
CA ILE A 209 -1.76 -13.33 21.36
C ILE A 209 -2.99 -12.49 21.74
N THR A 210 -3.14 -12.21 23.03
CA THR A 210 -4.38 -11.61 23.57
C THR A 210 -4.28 -10.09 23.78
N ARG A 211 -3.07 -9.54 23.93
CA ARG A 211 -2.82 -8.11 24.09
C ARG A 211 -2.52 -7.44 22.75
N VAL A 212 -3.57 -7.19 21.98
CA VAL A 212 -3.53 -6.57 20.65
C VAL A 212 -4.21 -5.21 20.72
N GLY A 213 -3.49 -4.16 20.34
CA GLY A 213 -4.07 -2.83 20.12
C GLY A 213 -4.27 -2.54 18.63
N SER A 214 -5.30 -1.77 18.26
CA SER A 214 -5.53 -1.31 16.89
C SER A 214 -5.67 0.21 16.83
N LEU A 215 -4.97 0.80 15.86
CA LEU A 215 -5.04 2.23 15.55
C LEU A 215 -5.36 2.39 14.07
N LEU A 216 -6.26 3.31 13.76
CA LEU A 216 -6.67 3.63 12.40
C LEU A 216 -6.55 5.12 12.13
N THR A 217 -6.46 5.48 10.87
CA THR A 217 -6.72 6.84 10.39
C THR A 217 -8.16 6.99 9.92
N TRP A 218 -8.61 8.25 9.88
CA TRP A 218 -9.88 8.65 9.31
C TRP A 218 -9.68 9.91 8.48
N ASN A 219 -10.11 9.91 7.22
CA ASN A 219 -9.99 11.10 6.39
C ASN A 219 -10.99 12.16 6.88
N GLN A 220 -10.52 13.39 7.10
CA GLN A 220 -11.36 14.52 7.51
C GLN A 220 -12.52 14.78 6.53
N ALA A 221 -12.37 14.42 5.26
CA ALA A 221 -13.41 14.55 4.24
C ALA A 221 -14.52 13.49 4.35
N ASP A 222 -14.27 12.37 5.05
CA ASP A 222 -15.23 11.28 5.20
C ASP A 222 -16.23 11.55 6.34
N ASP A 223 -17.44 11.01 6.21
CA ASP A 223 -18.50 11.17 7.20
C ASP A 223 -18.15 10.53 8.54
N CYS A 224 -18.06 11.35 9.59
CA CYS A 224 -17.78 10.92 10.96
C CYS A 224 -18.80 9.89 11.50
N ALA A 225 -19.98 9.75 10.90
CA ALA A 225 -20.94 8.70 11.25
C ALA A 225 -20.36 7.28 11.11
N GLY A 226 -19.32 7.09 10.28
CA GLY A 226 -18.61 5.83 10.17
C GLY A 226 -17.69 5.49 11.36
N ILE A 227 -17.38 6.47 12.22
CA ILE A 227 -16.59 6.27 13.44
C ILE A 227 -17.48 5.70 14.54
N THR A 228 -17.57 4.37 14.57
CA THR A 228 -18.46 3.64 15.49
C THR A 228 -17.70 2.97 16.64
N ARG A 229 -18.41 2.66 17.72
CA ARG A 229 -17.83 1.92 18.85
C ARG A 229 -17.29 0.57 18.37
N GLY A 230 -16.05 0.29 18.72
CA GLY A 230 -15.37 -0.93 18.33
C GLY A 230 -14.68 -0.86 16.98
N LEU A 231 -14.68 0.28 16.28
CA LEU A 231 -13.93 0.46 15.03
C LEU A 231 -12.42 0.17 15.19
N ALA A 232 -11.81 0.74 16.22
CA ALA A 232 -10.43 0.50 16.68
C ALA A 232 -10.29 1.01 18.15
N ASP A 233 -9.14 0.79 18.79
CA ASP A 233 -8.87 1.35 20.12
C ASP A 233 -8.68 2.87 20.09
N ALA A 234 -8.16 3.40 18.99
CA ALA A 234 -8.17 4.83 18.70
C ALA A 234 -8.16 5.10 17.20
N VAL A 235 -8.66 6.28 16.84
CA VAL A 235 -8.73 6.79 15.47
C VAL A 235 -8.04 8.15 15.41
N HIS A 236 -7.16 8.34 14.42
CA HIS A 236 -6.52 9.62 14.15
C HIS A 236 -7.11 10.26 12.90
N VAL A 237 -7.58 11.50 13.01
CA VAL A 237 -8.11 12.21 11.85
C VAL A 237 -6.94 12.77 11.03
N VAL A 238 -6.82 12.30 9.79
CA VAL A 238 -5.85 12.79 8.81
C VAL A 238 -6.54 13.70 7.82
N ARG A 239 -5.81 14.70 7.31
CA ARG A 239 -6.29 15.56 6.25
C ARG A 239 -5.49 15.24 5.00
N GLU A 240 -6.11 14.56 4.05
CA GLU A 240 -5.49 14.35 2.76
C GLU A 240 -5.25 15.71 2.06
N PRO A 241 -4.09 15.89 1.41
CA PRO A 241 -3.91 16.99 0.48
C PRO A 241 -5.05 16.94 -0.56
N ALA A 242 -5.58 18.10 -0.95
CA ALA A 242 -6.69 18.16 -1.91
C ALA A 242 -6.37 17.31 -3.15
N ALA A 243 -7.27 16.38 -3.47
CA ALA A 243 -7.10 15.29 -4.43
C ALA A 243 -7.10 15.73 -5.90
N ASN A 244 -6.21 16.63 -6.29
CA ASN A 244 -5.90 16.88 -7.69
C ASN A 244 -4.38 16.85 -7.86
N PRO A 245 -3.74 15.67 -7.93
CA PRO A 245 -2.39 15.60 -8.44
C PRO A 245 -2.36 16.32 -9.79
N PRO A 246 -1.39 17.21 -10.03
CA PRO A 246 -1.37 18.03 -11.23
C PRO A 246 -1.46 17.14 -12.46
N ARG A 247 -2.22 17.58 -13.46
CA ARG A 247 -2.32 16.90 -14.75
C ARG A 247 -1.85 17.84 -15.84
N LEU A 248 -1.11 17.28 -16.78
CA LEU A 248 -0.69 18.02 -17.96
C LEU A 248 -1.89 18.24 -18.90
N GLY A 249 -2.78 17.24 -19.03
CA GLY A 249 -3.98 17.32 -19.89
C GLY A 249 -3.73 16.90 -21.33
N VAL A 250 -2.95 15.83 -21.50
CA VAL A 250 -2.64 15.24 -22.82
C VAL A 250 -3.04 13.77 -22.88
N ALA A 251 -3.51 13.34 -24.05
CA ALA A 251 -3.52 11.94 -24.45
C ALA A 251 -2.16 11.60 -25.09
N MET A 252 -1.58 10.47 -24.71
CA MET A 252 -0.20 10.11 -25.03
C MET A 252 -0.11 8.74 -25.69
N GLU A 253 0.80 8.62 -26.63
CA GLU A 253 1.15 7.38 -27.32
C GLU A 253 2.67 7.20 -27.32
N ALA A 254 3.12 5.95 -27.26
CA ALA A 254 4.54 5.64 -27.34
C ALA A 254 5.07 5.99 -28.73
N HIS A 255 6.24 6.64 -28.80
CA HIS A 255 6.88 7.00 -30.05
C HIS A 255 8.37 6.68 -30.02
N LYS A 256 8.97 6.34 -31.18
CA LYS A 256 10.38 5.93 -31.27
C LYS A 256 11.36 6.97 -30.71
N SER A 257 11.00 8.24 -30.74
CA SER A 257 11.85 9.36 -30.30
C SER A 257 11.34 10.05 -29.02
N GLY A 258 10.35 9.50 -28.33
CA GLY A 258 9.77 10.11 -27.13
C GLY A 258 8.28 9.80 -26.94
N ILE A 259 7.48 10.82 -26.62
CA ILE A 259 6.05 10.66 -26.35
C ILE A 259 5.25 11.44 -27.39
N ARG A 260 4.43 10.76 -28.19
CA ARG A 260 3.51 11.41 -29.13
C ARG A 260 2.26 11.87 -28.40
N ILE A 261 1.83 13.11 -28.65
CA ILE A 261 0.59 13.67 -28.15
C ILE A 261 -0.51 13.37 -29.16
N SER A 262 -1.48 12.53 -28.78
CA SER A 262 -2.63 12.20 -29.63
C SER A 262 -3.81 13.14 -29.38
N GLY A 263 -3.85 13.82 -28.24
CA GLY A 263 -4.88 14.80 -27.91
C GLY A 263 -4.47 15.75 -26.79
N VAL A 264 -5.06 16.94 -26.78
CA VAL A 264 -4.86 17.96 -25.74
C VAL A 264 -6.23 18.39 -25.24
N THR A 265 -6.42 18.35 -23.91
CA THR A 265 -7.67 18.78 -23.27
C THR A 265 -7.71 20.31 -23.20
N ALA A 266 -8.77 20.92 -23.72
CA ALA A 266 -8.96 22.38 -23.69
C ALA A 266 -8.92 22.92 -22.25
N GLY A 267 -8.24 24.05 -22.05
CA GLY A 267 -8.06 24.71 -20.75
C GLY A 267 -7.04 24.04 -19.82
N SER A 268 -6.40 22.94 -20.25
CA SER A 268 -5.38 22.24 -19.46
C SER A 268 -4.03 22.96 -19.42
N VAL A 269 -3.12 22.49 -18.55
CA VAL A 269 -1.72 22.98 -18.50
C VAL A 269 -1.03 22.82 -19.86
N ALA A 270 -1.30 21.72 -20.58
CA ALA A 270 -0.76 21.47 -21.91
C ALA A 270 -1.26 22.45 -22.96
N ASP A 271 -2.57 22.73 -22.94
CA ASP A 271 -3.21 23.69 -23.83
C ASP A 271 -2.64 25.10 -23.61
N GLN A 272 -2.54 25.51 -22.34
CA GLN A 272 -1.93 26.78 -21.95
C GLN A 272 -0.43 26.87 -22.28
N ALA A 273 0.28 25.74 -22.26
CA ALA A 273 1.68 25.64 -22.68
C ALA A 273 1.85 25.64 -24.21
N GLY A 274 0.75 25.54 -24.97
CA GLY A 274 0.77 25.53 -26.42
C GLY A 274 1.09 24.17 -27.05
N LEU A 275 0.96 23.06 -26.31
CA LEU A 275 1.04 21.70 -26.86
C LEU A 275 -0.14 21.43 -27.80
N LYS A 276 0.10 20.64 -28.85
CA LYS A 276 -0.89 20.28 -29.86
C LYS A 276 -0.87 18.78 -30.12
N SER A 277 -2.02 18.25 -30.59
CA SER A 277 -2.05 16.90 -31.15
C SER A 277 -1.08 16.81 -32.33
N GLY A 278 -0.32 15.71 -32.38
CA GLY A 278 0.76 15.49 -33.35
C GLY A 278 2.15 15.86 -32.86
N ASP A 279 2.28 16.61 -31.76
CA ASP A 279 3.57 16.92 -31.15
C ASP A 279 4.24 15.65 -30.60
N VAL A 280 5.57 15.62 -30.62
CA VAL A 280 6.36 14.57 -29.96
C VAL A 280 7.24 15.21 -28.89
N ILE A 281 6.99 14.92 -27.62
CA ILE A 281 7.86 15.35 -26.52
C ILE A 281 9.14 14.53 -26.58
N LEU A 282 10.28 15.20 -26.75
CA LEU A 282 11.62 14.62 -26.83
C LEU A 282 12.29 14.62 -25.46
N GLU A 283 12.17 15.72 -24.72
CA GLU A 283 12.75 15.88 -23.38
C GLU A 283 11.78 16.57 -22.43
N MET A 284 11.94 16.27 -21.14
CA MET A 284 11.21 16.89 -20.03
C MET A 284 12.18 17.11 -18.88
N ALA A 285 12.28 18.35 -18.38
CA ALA A 285 13.26 18.72 -17.36
C ALA A 285 14.71 18.34 -17.73
N GLY A 286 15.07 18.43 -19.02
CA GLY A 286 16.41 18.08 -19.55
C GLY A 286 16.71 16.58 -19.58
N GLN A 287 15.71 15.71 -19.41
CA GLN A 287 15.84 14.26 -19.52
C GLN A 287 15.00 13.71 -20.67
N PRO A 288 15.43 12.63 -21.36
CA PRO A 288 14.66 12.00 -22.42
C PRO A 288 13.24 11.61 -21.96
N ALA A 289 12.25 11.97 -22.77
CA ALA A 289 10.85 11.78 -22.43
C ALA A 289 10.42 10.31 -22.54
N ARG A 290 9.79 9.79 -21.48
CA ARG A 290 9.13 8.47 -21.44
C ARG A 290 7.79 8.60 -20.73
N ILE A 291 6.78 7.84 -21.16
CA ILE A 291 5.40 7.99 -20.66
C ILE A 291 5.33 7.86 -19.13
N ASP A 292 5.92 6.83 -18.56
CA ASP A 292 5.86 6.59 -17.10
C ASP A 292 6.57 7.68 -16.31
N ALA A 293 7.72 8.12 -16.82
CA ALA A 293 8.49 9.20 -16.22
C ALA A 293 7.78 10.56 -16.34
N LEU A 294 7.07 10.85 -17.45
CA LEU A 294 6.28 12.07 -17.60
C LEU A 294 5.10 12.07 -16.62
N ARG A 295 4.39 10.95 -16.51
CA ARG A 295 3.28 10.80 -15.55
C ARG A 295 3.76 11.03 -14.12
N ALA A 296 4.83 10.35 -13.72
CA ALA A 296 5.41 10.49 -12.39
C ALA A 296 5.88 11.92 -12.13
N LEU A 297 6.55 12.56 -13.10
CA LEU A 297 7.04 13.93 -12.97
C LEU A 297 5.89 14.92 -12.79
N VAL A 298 4.85 14.83 -13.62
CA VAL A 298 3.68 15.72 -13.59
C VAL A 298 2.88 15.57 -12.29
N GLN A 299 2.69 14.34 -11.80
CA GLN A 299 2.01 14.09 -10.51
C GLN A 299 2.77 14.66 -9.31
N ARG A 300 4.09 14.85 -9.45
CA ARG A 300 4.98 15.36 -8.39
C ARG A 300 5.23 16.85 -8.48
N GLN A 301 4.72 17.55 -9.51
CA GLN A 301 4.96 18.98 -9.66
C GLN A 301 4.27 19.75 -8.53
N PRO A 302 5.02 20.50 -7.70
CA PRO A 302 4.40 21.38 -6.73
C PRO A 302 3.54 22.44 -7.40
N ALA A 303 2.54 22.96 -6.70
CA ALA A 303 1.75 24.06 -7.23
C ALA A 303 2.64 25.30 -7.47
N GLY A 304 2.42 26.00 -8.59
CA GLY A 304 3.19 27.18 -8.99
C GLY A 304 4.55 26.91 -9.64
N THR A 305 4.93 25.65 -9.88
CA THR A 305 6.19 25.31 -10.56
C THR A 305 6.01 25.18 -12.08
N TRP A 306 7.13 25.08 -12.78
CA TRP A 306 7.18 24.97 -14.24
C TRP A 306 7.91 23.69 -14.67
N LEU A 307 7.45 23.10 -15.76
CA LEU A 307 8.08 21.95 -16.41
C LEU A 307 8.54 22.38 -17.82
N PRO A 308 9.85 22.52 -18.05
CA PRO A 308 10.38 22.75 -19.39
C PRO A 308 10.27 21.46 -20.21
N LEU A 309 9.82 21.60 -21.45
CA LEU A 309 9.58 20.54 -22.41
C LEU A 309 10.29 20.88 -23.72
N LYS A 310 11.06 19.94 -24.26
CA LYS A 310 11.53 20.01 -25.63
C LYS A 310 10.66 19.12 -26.49
N ILE A 311 10.03 19.69 -27.52
CA ILE A 311 9.10 18.97 -28.39
C ILE A 311 9.54 19.05 -29.84
N ARG A 312 8.99 18.15 -30.66
CA ARG A 312 9.03 18.22 -32.12
C ARG A 312 7.62 18.40 -32.67
N ARG A 313 7.44 19.41 -33.53
CA ARG A 313 6.20 19.69 -34.25
C ARG A 313 6.48 19.70 -35.74
N GLY A 314 6.00 18.67 -36.46
CA GLY A 314 6.40 18.46 -37.85
C GLY A 314 7.91 18.23 -37.94
N SER A 315 8.62 19.12 -38.64
CA SER A 315 10.08 19.11 -38.78
C SER A 315 10.83 20.00 -37.80
N GLU A 316 10.13 20.82 -37.02
CA GLU A 316 10.74 21.81 -36.12
C GLU A 316 10.84 21.29 -34.69
N GLU A 317 11.92 21.63 -33.98
CA GLU A 317 12.04 21.44 -32.53
C GLU A 317 11.74 22.75 -31.81
N LEU A 318 10.93 22.68 -30.75
CA LEU A 318 10.45 23.82 -29.99
C LEU A 318 10.65 23.57 -28.49
N ASP A 319 11.02 24.60 -27.76
CA ASP A 319 11.03 24.59 -26.30
C ASP A 319 9.74 25.23 -25.77
N LEU A 320 9.00 24.48 -24.96
CA LEU A 320 7.77 24.90 -24.30
C LEU A 320 7.92 24.81 -22.79
N VAL A 321 7.10 25.57 -22.06
CA VAL A 321 7.09 25.54 -20.60
C VAL A 321 5.67 25.32 -20.11
N ALA A 322 5.42 24.16 -19.51
CA ALA A 322 4.17 23.85 -18.84
C ALA A 322 4.15 24.47 -17.44
N ARG A 323 3.27 25.44 -17.21
CA ARG A 323 3.16 26.17 -15.92
C ARG A 323 2.01 25.61 -15.10
N PHE A 324 2.31 25.06 -13.93
CA PHE A 324 1.30 24.53 -13.04
C PHE A 324 0.70 25.66 -12.20
N PRO A 325 -0.63 25.66 -11.99
CA PRO A 325 -1.30 26.70 -11.22
C PRO A 325 -0.80 26.72 -9.77
N THR A 326 -0.83 27.89 -9.13
CA THR A 326 -0.57 28.03 -7.69
C THR A 326 -1.70 27.37 -6.90
N ALA A 327 -1.38 26.84 -5.71
CA ALA A 327 -2.41 26.31 -4.83
C ALA A 327 -3.32 27.47 -4.38
N PRO A 328 -4.65 27.25 -4.28
CA PRO A 328 -5.58 28.26 -3.77
C PRO A 328 -5.32 28.60 -2.31
#